data_AF-A0A2H3DRP4-F1
#
_entry.id   AF-A0A2H3DRP4-F1
#
_cell.length_a   1.000
_cell.length_b   1.000
_cell.length_c   1.000
_cell.angle_alpha   90.00
_cell.angle_beta   90.00
_cell.angle_gamma   90.00
#
_symmetry.space_group_name_H-M   'P 1'
#
loop_
_entity.id
_entity.type
_entity.pdbx_description
1 polymer ?
#
loop_
_entity_poly.entity_id
_entity_poly.type
_entity_poly.pdbx_seq_one_letter_code
_entity_poly.pdbx_strand_id
1 'polypeptide(L)'
;PNGGVGACGAPLQNSDHIVALSSDQYAGGAHCWKHIGVHYNGKFVDATIGDLCPGCGHNGLDLSESAFQKLAPLDDGRIKVTWNYE
;
A
#
# COMPACT_ATOMS: atom_id res chain seq x y z
N PRO A 1 6.19 -5.61 6.95
CA PRO A 1 7.48 -4.90 7.18
C PRO A 1 7.75 -4.68 8.68
N ASN A 2 8.60 -5.54 9.27
CA ASN A 2 9.13 -5.37 10.64
C ASN A 2 10.30 -4.37 10.64
N GLY A 3 10.05 -3.09 10.37
CA GLY A 3 11.09 -2.05 10.49
C GLY A 3 12.14 -2.01 9.36
N GLY A 4 11.80 -2.50 8.18
CA GLY A 4 12.64 -2.37 6.98
C GLY A 4 12.61 -0.94 6.43
N VAL A 5 13.67 -0.54 5.72
CA VAL A 5 13.70 0.70 4.94
C VAL A 5 13.00 0.43 3.61
N GLY A 6 11.89 1.10 3.35
CA GLY A 6 11.17 0.98 2.09
C GLY A 6 11.93 1.64 0.93
N ALA A 7 11.52 1.35 -0.30
CA ALA A 7 12.11 1.93 -1.51
C ALA A 7 12.02 3.46 -1.56
N CYS A 8 11.12 4.09 -0.79
CA CYS A 8 11.07 5.54 -0.64
C CYS A 8 12.10 6.11 0.36
N GLY A 9 12.94 5.27 0.96
CA GLY A 9 14.13 5.68 1.71
C GLY A 9 13.92 5.98 3.20
N ALA A 10 12.78 5.60 3.79
CA ALA A 10 12.57 5.72 5.24
C ALA A 10 12.14 4.37 5.85
N PRO A 11 12.38 4.17 7.16
CA PRO A 11 11.89 3.00 7.87
C PRO A 11 10.36 3.00 7.91
N LEU A 12 9.77 1.82 7.68
CA LEU A 12 8.32 1.60 7.66
C LEU A 12 7.94 0.56 8.72
N GLN A 13 6.80 0.76 9.38
CA GLN A 13 6.25 -0.19 10.33
C GLN A 13 4.89 -0.73 9.87
N ASN A 14 4.57 -1.96 10.29
CA ASN A 14 3.27 -2.57 10.05
C ASN A 14 2.10 -1.78 10.67
N SER A 15 2.37 -0.99 11.70
CA SER A 15 1.40 -0.11 12.35
C SER A 15 1.06 1.12 11.51
N ASP A 16 1.95 1.56 10.62
CA ASP A 16 1.75 2.75 9.79
C ASP A 16 0.78 2.43 8.64
N HIS A 17 -0.07 3.36 8.23
CA HIS A 17 -0.92 3.18 7.05
C HIS A 17 -0.10 3.44 5.78
N ILE A 18 0.62 2.41 5.34
CA ILE A 18 1.57 2.45 4.23
C ILE A 18 1.16 1.46 3.14
N VAL A 19 1.51 1.79 1.90
CA VAL A 19 1.39 0.92 0.74
C VAL A 19 2.71 0.80 -0.02
N ALA A 20 2.98 -0.38 -0.55
CA ALA A 20 3.94 -0.60 -1.61
C ALA A 20 3.23 -0.70 -2.97
N LEU A 21 3.73 0.04 -3.96
CA LEU A 21 3.17 0.05 -5.31
C LEU A 21 3.80 -1.04 -6.18
N SER A 22 3.02 -1.60 -7.11
CA SER A 22 3.54 -2.40 -8.23
C SER A 22 4.54 -1.61 -9.08
N SER A 23 5.45 -2.31 -9.75
CA SER A 23 6.54 -1.68 -10.51
C SER A 23 6.07 -0.67 -11.55
N ASP A 24 4.91 -0.90 -12.17
CA ASP A 24 4.33 0.03 -13.14
C ASP A 24 3.81 1.33 -12.50
N GLN A 25 3.24 1.25 -11.30
CA GLN A 25 2.70 2.41 -10.58
C GLN A 25 3.75 3.15 -9.76
N TYR A 26 4.80 2.45 -9.33
CA TYR A 26 5.87 3.08 -8.54
C TYR A 26 6.60 4.16 -9.34
N ALA A 27 6.68 4.01 -10.68
CA ALA A 27 7.23 5.00 -11.60
C ALA A 27 8.61 5.57 -11.16
N GLY A 28 9.51 4.68 -10.71
CA GLY A 28 10.84 5.07 -10.22
C GLY A 28 10.84 5.92 -8.95
N GLY A 29 9.78 5.86 -8.14
CA GLY A 29 9.64 6.62 -6.90
C GLY A 29 8.98 7.99 -7.07
N ALA A 30 8.45 8.30 -8.26
CA ALA A 30 7.77 9.58 -8.53
C ALA A 30 6.54 9.85 -7.64
N HIS A 31 6.05 8.81 -6.96
CA HIS A 31 4.90 8.88 -6.05
C HIS A 31 5.27 8.63 -4.58
N CYS A 32 6.56 8.54 -4.24
CA CYS A 32 6.98 8.40 -2.85
C CYS A 32 6.41 9.52 -1.97
N TRP A 33 5.92 9.13 -0.79
CA TRP A 33 5.31 10.01 0.21
C TRP A 33 4.01 10.69 -0.21
N LYS A 34 3.48 10.37 -1.40
CA LYS A 34 2.10 10.71 -1.77
C LYS A 34 1.13 9.71 -1.16
N HIS A 35 -0.15 10.08 -1.19
CA HIS A 35 -1.23 9.29 -0.63
C HIS A 35 -2.07 8.67 -1.73
N ILE A 36 -2.64 7.51 -1.42
CA ILE A 36 -3.71 6.91 -2.21
C ILE A 36 -4.90 6.61 -1.31
N GLY A 37 -6.08 6.82 -1.87
CA GLY A 37 -7.33 6.36 -1.30
C GLY A 37 -7.62 4.94 -1.78
N VAL A 38 -7.82 4.00 -0.86
CA VAL A 38 -8.17 2.61 -1.19
C VAL A 38 -9.56 2.29 -0.66
N HIS A 39 -10.43 1.80 -1.55
CA HIS A 39 -11.83 1.49 -1.27
C HIS A 39 -12.13 0.00 -1.42
N TYR A 40 -12.88 -0.54 -0.46
CA TYR A 40 -13.37 -1.91 -0.48
C TYR A 40 -14.69 -2.05 0.28
N ASN A 41 -15.74 -2.55 -0.36
CA ASN A 41 -17.04 -2.82 0.28
C ASN A 41 -17.58 -1.65 1.14
N GLY A 42 -17.48 -0.42 0.63
CA GLY A 42 -17.93 0.79 1.36
C GLY A 42 -16.98 1.29 2.45
N LYS A 43 -15.86 0.58 2.69
CA LYS A 43 -14.78 1.02 3.56
C LYS A 43 -13.70 1.75 2.78
N PHE A 44 -12.91 2.52 3.51
CA PHE A 44 -11.87 3.38 2.97
C PHE A 44 -10.64 3.37 3.89
N VAL A 45 -9.46 3.46 3.29
CA VAL A 45 -8.22 3.78 3.97
C VAL A 45 -7.38 4.71 3.11
N ASP A 46 -6.84 5.75 3.73
CA ASP A 46 -5.78 6.58 3.17
C ASP A 46 -4.45 5.93 3.56
N ALA A 47 -3.62 5.65 2.56
CA ALA A 47 -2.30 5.04 2.75
C ALA A 47 -1.20 5.85 2.06
N THR A 48 -0.09 6.07 2.75
CA THR A 48 1.09 6.71 2.19
C THR A 48 1.93 5.70 1.40
N ILE A 49 2.40 6.10 0.22
CA ILE A 49 3.29 5.31 -0.61
C ILE A 49 4.69 5.34 0.01
N GLY A 50 5.11 4.20 0.55
CA GLY A 50 6.41 4.06 1.22
C GLY A 50 7.38 3.11 0.52
N ASP A 51 6.89 2.24 -0.37
CA ASP A 51 7.71 1.15 -0.90
C ASP A 51 7.33 0.74 -2.34
N LEU A 52 8.16 -0.11 -2.92
CA LEU A 52 7.99 -0.79 -4.19
C LEU A 52 7.76 -2.28 -3.93
N CYS A 53 6.75 -2.86 -4.57
CA CYS A 53 6.48 -4.28 -4.59
C CYS A 53 6.74 -4.85 -6.00
N PRO A 54 7.95 -5.38 -6.28
CA PRO A 54 8.27 -5.93 -7.61
C PRO A 54 7.47 -7.18 -7.98
N GLY A 55 6.99 -7.92 -6.96
CA GLY A 55 6.19 -9.13 -7.15
C GLY A 55 4.69 -8.86 -7.25
N CYS A 56 4.25 -7.61 -7.08
CA CYS A 56 2.84 -7.26 -7.22
C CYS A 56 2.46 -7.27 -8.70
N GLY A 57 1.28 -7.84 -9.00
CA GLY A 57 0.72 -7.76 -10.34
C GLY A 57 0.44 -6.32 -10.77
N HIS A 58 0.13 -6.13 -12.05
CA HIS A 58 -0.20 -4.81 -12.60
C HIS A 58 -1.31 -4.11 -11.80
N ASN A 59 -1.10 -2.85 -11.41
CA ASN A 59 -1.98 -2.09 -10.50
C ASN A 59 -2.20 -2.72 -9.11
N GLY A 60 -1.38 -3.70 -8.73
CA GLY A 60 -1.42 -4.32 -7.42
C GLY A 60 -0.87 -3.40 -6.34
N LEU A 61 -1.44 -3.53 -5.15
CA LEU A 61 -1.03 -2.85 -3.93
C LEU A 61 -0.61 -3.90 -2.88
N ASP A 62 0.44 -3.62 -2.14
CA ASP A 62 0.80 -4.36 -0.92
C ASP A 62 0.65 -3.44 0.28
N LEU A 63 -0.41 -3.64 1.05
CA LEU A 63 -0.77 -2.78 2.18
C LEU A 63 -0.10 -3.29 3.45
N SER A 64 0.30 -2.37 4.33
CA SER A 64 0.63 -2.74 5.70
C SER A 64 -0.56 -3.42 6.39
N GLU A 65 -0.27 -4.22 7.41
CA GLU A 65 -1.31 -4.93 8.18
C GLU A 65 -2.37 -3.95 8.72
N SER A 66 -1.93 -2.79 9.26
CA SER A 66 -2.86 -1.80 9.80
C SER A 66 -3.75 -1.17 8.73
N ALA A 67 -3.25 -0.96 7.51
CA ALA A 67 -4.03 -0.43 6.40
C ALA A 67 -5.01 -1.48 5.86
N PHE A 68 -4.56 -2.73 5.68
CA PHE A 68 -5.41 -3.82 5.20
C PHE A 68 -6.58 -4.08 6.17
N GLN A 69 -6.31 -4.08 7.48
CA GLN A 69 -7.33 -4.30 8.52
C GLN A 69 -8.46 -3.25 8.52
N LYS A 70 -8.24 -2.06 7.95
CA LYS A 70 -9.31 -1.07 7.74
C LYS A 70 -10.31 -1.53 6.68
N LEU A 71 -9.90 -2.39 5.76
CA LEU A 71 -10.71 -2.87 4.65
C LEU A 71 -11.27 -4.27 4.94
N ALA A 72 -10.42 -5.21 5.37
CA ALA A 72 -10.79 -6.63 5.54
C ALA A 72 -9.99 -7.31 6.66
N PRO A 73 -10.49 -8.43 7.23
CA PRO A 73 -9.70 -9.29 8.12
C PRO A 73 -8.44 -9.81 7.40
N LEU A 74 -7.30 -9.89 8.09
CA LEU A 74 -6.04 -10.35 7.49
C LEU A 74 -6.13 -11.76 6.86
N ASP A 75 -7.01 -12.61 7.40
CA ASP A 75 -7.25 -13.97 6.90
C ASP A 75 -7.81 -14.01 5.47
N ASP A 76 -8.39 -12.91 4.98
CA ASP A 76 -8.83 -12.80 3.59
C ASP A 76 -7.63 -12.79 2.62
N GLY A 77 -6.45 -12.35 3.09
CA GLY A 77 -5.16 -12.37 2.38
C GLY A 77 -5.06 -11.45 1.17
N ARG A 78 -5.96 -11.57 0.19
CA ARG A 78 -6.02 -10.74 -1.02
C ARG A 78 -7.46 -10.35 -1.32
N ILE A 79 -7.68 -9.05 -1.45
CA ILE A 79 -8.99 -8.47 -1.79
C ILE A 79 -8.89 -7.67 -3.08
N LYS A 80 -10.00 -7.61 -3.83
CA LYS A 80 -10.10 -6.76 -5.02
C LYS A 80 -10.60 -5.38 -4.60
N VAL A 81 -9.77 -4.37 -4.76
CA VAL A 81 -10.04 -2.98 -4.35
C VAL A 81 -10.11 -2.04 -5.55
N THR A 82 -10.65 -0.84 -5.33
CA THR A 82 -10.45 0.31 -6.21
C THR A 82 -9.62 1.34 -5.48
N TRP A 83 -8.73 2.05 -6.19
CA TRP A 83 -7.91 3.07 -5.58
C TRP A 83 -7.58 4.20 -6.56
N ASN A 84 -7.24 5.36 -6.00
CA ASN A 84 -6.83 6.55 -6.74
C ASN A 84 -5.74 7.28 -5.96
N TYR A 85 -4.92 8.07 -6.66
CA TYR A 85 -4.09 9.08 -6.01
C TYR A 85 -5.00 10.18 -5.42
N GLU A 86 -4.61 10.70 -4.26
CA GLU A 86 -5.20 11.88 -3.63
C GLU A 86 -4.49 13.18 -4.07
#